data_AF-A0A5N6Y2K4-F1
#
_entry.id   AF-A0A5N6Y2K4-F1
#
_cell.length_a   1.000
_cell.length_b   1.000
_cell.length_c   1.000
_cell.angle_alpha   90.00
_cell.angle_beta   90.00
_cell.angle_gamma   90.00
#
_symmetry.space_group_name_H-M   'P 1'
#
loop_
_entity.id
_entity.type
_entity.pdbx_description
1 polymer ?
#
loop_
_entity_poly.entity_id
_entity_poly.type
_entity_poly.pdbx_seq_one_letter_code
_entity_poly.pdbx_strand_id
1 'polypeptide(L)'
;MYRSHEGFVNRAKNHEERASCIEFRNRMIEKYCRRAKDELAAYEAVKAGISVFQTCLDHYSVYVRSWAAYALAWFPGEASGEGYRDSVTVLKGSLEKEEDTVVLASAIISLGLLNGRFDDARPEGIDELVSRLRSYSTDARPLVRYEKPERVDTLISSLADRSFKGLDSRECSGRTSFPFQEGDVAGYSVKVLGTINADDYPGAVTAIIDALSGSSGLGTIMLLEGLLALIFGPEPKHMKVTPFEQLNLVQQRTVTALAEMDDKMWERADLKYPLDIWSIPAGSRDDCRAYVGLPVIGSSYI
;
A
#
# COMPACT_ATOMS: atom_id res chain seq x y z
N MET A 1 9.94 -12.48 -12.48
CA MET A 1 8.94 -13.46 -12.97
C MET A 1 9.47 -14.40 -14.07
N TYR A 2 10.12 -13.93 -15.15
CA TYR A 2 10.62 -14.79 -16.24
C TYR A 2 11.60 -15.91 -15.80
N ARG A 3 12.55 -15.62 -14.90
CA ARG A 3 13.55 -16.60 -14.40
C ARG A 3 12.95 -17.77 -13.59
N SER A 4 11.75 -17.61 -13.02
CA SER A 4 11.08 -18.66 -12.24
C SER A 4 10.52 -19.78 -13.14
N HIS A 5 10.11 -19.43 -14.37
CA HIS A 5 9.41 -20.35 -15.26
C HIS A 5 10.38 -21.27 -16.04
N GLU A 6 11.59 -20.81 -16.35
CA GLU A 6 12.62 -21.68 -16.94
C GLU A 6 13.12 -22.72 -15.94
N GLY A 7 13.27 -22.34 -14.66
CA GLY A 7 13.63 -23.28 -13.60
C GLY A 7 12.61 -24.41 -13.42
N PHE A 8 11.33 -24.16 -13.70
CA PHE A 8 10.28 -25.18 -13.63
C PHE A 8 10.37 -26.20 -14.77
N VAL A 9 10.58 -25.76 -16.01
CA VAL A 9 10.74 -26.66 -17.18
C VAL A 9 12.06 -27.43 -17.13
N ASN A 10 13.13 -26.81 -16.63
CA ASN A 10 14.45 -27.44 -16.52
C ASN A 10 14.56 -28.49 -15.40
N ARG A 11 13.60 -28.54 -14.47
CA ARG A 11 13.52 -29.56 -13.41
C ARG A 11 12.74 -30.82 -13.81
N ALA A 12 12.13 -30.84 -15.00
CA ALA A 12 11.40 -32.01 -15.48
C ALA A 12 12.36 -33.19 -15.66
N LYS A 13 11.99 -34.35 -15.10
CA LYS A 13 12.83 -35.55 -15.05
C LYS A 13 12.77 -36.38 -16.32
N ASN A 14 11.72 -36.21 -17.12
CA ASN A 14 11.51 -36.95 -18.36
C ASN A 14 10.83 -36.09 -19.44
N HIS A 15 10.72 -36.65 -20.65
CA HIS A 15 10.22 -35.95 -21.83
C HIS A 15 8.72 -35.60 -21.73
N GLU A 16 7.89 -36.47 -21.14
CA GLU A 16 6.45 -36.22 -20.94
C GLU A 16 6.20 -35.12 -19.92
N GLU A 17 6.91 -35.14 -18.78
CA GLU A 17 6.86 -34.11 -17.75
C GLU A 17 7.32 -32.77 -18.33
N ARG A 18 8.38 -32.77 -19.16
CA ARG A 18 8.85 -31.56 -19.84
C ARG A 18 7.80 -31.00 -20.79
N ALA A 19 7.11 -31.85 -21.56
CA ALA A 19 6.03 -31.44 -22.45
C ALA A 19 4.85 -30.83 -21.66
N SER A 20 4.45 -31.48 -20.57
CA SER A 20 3.39 -30.97 -19.66
C SER A 20 3.77 -29.64 -19.02
N CYS A 21 5.03 -29.46 -18.58
CA CYS A 21 5.51 -28.20 -18.02
C CYS A 21 5.51 -27.08 -19.06
N ILE A 22 5.88 -27.37 -20.31
CA ILE A 22 5.84 -26.40 -21.42
C ILE A 22 4.40 -25.99 -21.72
N GLU A 23 3.47 -26.94 -21.78
CA GLU A 23 2.05 -26.65 -22.03
C GLU A 23 1.44 -25.79 -20.92
N PHE A 24 1.69 -26.14 -19.65
CA PHE A 24 1.24 -25.35 -18.50
C PHE A 24 1.80 -23.92 -18.53
N ARG A 25 3.11 -23.77 -18.80
CA ARG A 25 3.76 -22.45 -18.96
C ARG A 25 3.10 -21.65 -20.07
N ASN A 26 2.86 -22.26 -21.24
CA ASN A 26 2.24 -21.59 -22.38
C ASN A 26 0.81 -21.13 -22.05
N ARG A 27 0.00 -21.95 -21.38
CA ARG A 27 -1.34 -21.56 -20.91
C ARG A 27 -1.29 -20.39 -19.91
N MET A 28 -0.32 -20.39 -18.99
CA MET A 28 -0.13 -19.29 -18.05
C MET A 28 0.28 -18.00 -18.77
N ILE A 29 1.25 -18.07 -19.70
CA ILE A 29 1.65 -16.93 -20.53
C ILE A 29 0.44 -16.40 -21.31
N GLU A 30 -0.34 -17.27 -21.96
CA GLU A 30 -1.53 -16.86 -22.70
C GLU A 30 -2.55 -16.14 -21.80
N LYS A 31 -2.79 -16.67 -20.59
CA LYS A 31 -3.66 -16.04 -19.58
C LYS A 31 -3.15 -14.66 -19.19
N TYR A 32 -1.84 -14.52 -18.93
CA TYR A 32 -1.23 -13.22 -18.61
C TYR A 32 -1.32 -12.24 -19.78
N CYS A 33 -1.05 -12.70 -21.01
CA CYS A 33 -1.18 -11.87 -22.20
C CYS A 33 -2.61 -11.40 -22.44
N ARG A 34 -3.60 -12.28 -22.23
CA ARG A 34 -5.02 -11.92 -22.34
C ARG A 34 -5.40 -10.87 -21.30
N ARG A 35 -5.04 -11.10 -20.04
CA ARG A 35 -5.26 -10.14 -18.95
C ARG A 35 -4.60 -8.79 -19.25
N ALA A 36 -3.36 -8.77 -19.72
CA ALA A 36 -2.67 -7.53 -20.07
C ALA A 36 -3.35 -6.78 -21.24
N LYS A 37 -3.90 -7.49 -22.22
CA LYS A 37 -4.70 -6.89 -23.31
C LYS A 37 -5.99 -6.27 -22.78
N ASP A 38 -6.69 -6.97 -21.90
CA ASP A 38 -7.93 -6.48 -21.30
C ASP A 38 -7.65 -5.25 -20.40
N GLU A 39 -6.58 -5.30 -19.60
CA GLU A 39 -6.12 -4.17 -18.78
C GLU A 39 -5.75 -2.95 -19.64
N LEU A 40 -5.05 -3.16 -20.76
CA LEU A 40 -4.73 -2.08 -21.70
C LEU A 40 -5.98 -1.50 -22.37
N ALA A 41 -6.91 -2.36 -22.81
CA ALA A 41 -8.16 -1.90 -23.42
C ALA A 41 -9.02 -1.09 -22.43
N ALA A 42 -9.06 -1.52 -21.16
CA ALA A 42 -9.71 -0.78 -20.10
C ALA A 42 -9.03 0.58 -19.86
N TYR A 43 -7.70 0.61 -19.82
CA TYR A 43 -6.93 1.85 -19.68
C TYR A 43 -7.25 2.85 -20.80
N GLU A 44 -7.21 2.41 -22.07
CA GLU A 44 -7.52 3.27 -23.21
C GLU A 44 -8.97 3.76 -23.21
N ALA A 45 -9.92 2.91 -22.79
CA ALA A 45 -11.32 3.31 -22.66
C ALA A 45 -11.53 4.40 -21.59
N VAL A 46 -10.85 4.28 -20.44
CA VAL A 46 -10.91 5.30 -19.37
C VAL A 46 -10.18 6.58 -19.80
N LYS A 47 -9.04 6.44 -20.48
CA LYS A 47 -8.27 7.55 -21.05
C LYS A 47 -9.11 8.39 -22.01
N ALA A 48 -9.93 7.76 -22.86
CA ALA A 48 -10.85 8.48 -23.74
C ALA A 48 -11.88 9.34 -22.97
N GLY A 49 -12.13 9.05 -21.69
CA GLY A 49 -13.05 9.77 -20.81
C GLY A 49 -12.42 10.88 -19.96
N ILE A 50 -11.13 11.21 -20.14
CA ILE A 50 -10.43 12.20 -19.29
C ILE A 50 -11.18 13.55 -19.19
N SER A 51 -11.72 14.06 -20.30
CA SER A 51 -12.47 15.33 -20.30
C SER A 51 -13.73 15.30 -19.43
N VAL A 52 -14.36 14.13 -19.30
CA VAL A 52 -15.52 13.92 -18.43
C VAL A 52 -15.09 14.03 -16.97
N PHE A 53 -13.97 13.40 -16.59
CA PHE A 53 -13.45 13.53 -15.22
C PHE A 53 -13.05 14.97 -14.89
N GLN A 54 -12.45 15.69 -15.83
CA GLN A 54 -12.14 17.12 -15.66
C GLN A 54 -13.40 17.96 -15.40
N THR A 55 -14.48 17.68 -16.14
CA THR A 55 -15.77 18.35 -15.93
C THR A 55 -16.40 17.97 -14.59
N CYS A 56 -16.21 16.73 -14.15
CA CYS A 56 -16.73 16.22 -12.89
C CYS A 56 -16.09 16.86 -11.65
N LEU A 57 -14.96 17.57 -11.79
CA LEU A 57 -14.36 18.33 -10.69
C LEU A 57 -15.23 19.52 -10.22
N ASP A 58 -16.13 20.02 -11.08
CA ASP A 58 -17.09 21.08 -10.74
C ASP A 58 -18.48 20.51 -10.36
N HIS A 59 -18.61 19.19 -10.20
CA HIS A 59 -19.88 18.55 -9.91
C HIS A 59 -20.36 18.83 -8.47
N TYR A 60 -21.68 19.01 -8.26
CA TYR A 60 -22.23 19.35 -6.94
C TYR A 60 -21.95 18.29 -5.85
N SER A 61 -21.75 17.04 -6.25
CA SER A 61 -21.48 15.92 -5.34
C SER A 61 -19.99 15.82 -5.01
N VAL A 62 -19.67 15.93 -3.71
CA VAL A 62 -18.34 15.66 -3.12
C VAL A 62 -17.79 14.30 -3.58
N TYR A 63 -18.64 13.28 -3.62
CA TYR A 63 -18.27 11.94 -4.07
C TYR A 63 -17.74 11.96 -5.51
N VAL A 64 -18.50 12.57 -6.43
CA VAL A 64 -18.11 12.66 -7.84
C VAL A 64 -16.82 13.44 -8.02
N ARG A 65 -16.65 14.57 -7.32
CA ARG A 65 -15.42 15.39 -7.39
C ARG A 65 -14.19 14.63 -6.88
N SER A 66 -14.30 13.94 -5.73
CA SER A 66 -13.18 13.17 -5.16
C SER A 66 -12.73 12.02 -6.08
N TRP A 67 -13.68 11.25 -6.63
CA TRP A 67 -13.38 10.18 -7.57
C TRP A 67 -12.88 10.67 -8.93
N ALA A 68 -13.36 11.84 -9.37
CA ALA A 68 -12.83 12.49 -10.56
C ALA A 68 -11.36 12.89 -10.38
N ALA A 69 -11.01 13.50 -9.24
CA ALA A 69 -9.62 13.79 -8.92
C ALA A 69 -8.76 12.52 -8.91
N TYR A 70 -9.22 11.48 -8.20
CA TYR A 70 -8.56 10.17 -8.18
C TYR A 70 -8.33 9.58 -9.57
N ALA A 71 -9.34 9.59 -10.45
CA ALA A 71 -9.23 9.04 -11.79
C ALA A 71 -8.15 9.77 -12.61
N LEU A 72 -8.08 11.10 -12.50
CA LEU A 72 -7.10 11.92 -13.21
C LEU A 72 -5.65 11.63 -12.79
N ALA A 73 -5.41 11.14 -11.57
CA ALA A 73 -4.07 10.84 -11.06
C ALA A 73 -3.30 9.78 -11.87
N TRP A 74 -4.01 8.94 -12.64
CA TRP A 74 -3.44 7.80 -13.34
C TRP A 74 -3.07 8.07 -14.81
N PHE A 75 -3.24 9.32 -15.28
CA PHE A 75 -2.99 9.73 -16.66
C PHE A 75 -1.90 10.82 -16.75
N PRO A 76 -0.64 10.52 -16.35
CA PRO A 76 0.44 11.50 -16.34
C PRO A 76 0.94 11.90 -17.75
N GLY A 77 0.82 11.02 -18.75
CA GLY A 77 1.26 11.34 -20.13
C GLY A 77 0.31 12.29 -20.85
N GLU A 78 -0.96 12.27 -20.46
CA GLU A 78 -2.03 13.10 -21.00
C GLU A 78 -2.09 14.48 -20.33
N ALA A 79 -1.32 14.69 -19.25
CA ALA A 79 -1.15 15.98 -18.60
C ALA A 79 -0.29 16.97 -19.42
N SER A 80 0.47 16.50 -20.41
CA SER A 80 1.41 17.33 -21.18
C SER A 80 1.20 17.29 -22.71
N GLY A 81 0.16 16.60 -23.21
CA GLY A 81 -0.08 16.38 -24.64
C GLY A 81 -1.07 17.34 -25.29
N GLU A 82 -0.86 17.65 -26.58
CA GLU A 82 -1.80 18.42 -27.41
C GLU A 82 -3.17 17.73 -27.49
N GLY A 83 -4.22 18.47 -27.14
CA GLY A 83 -5.63 18.07 -27.33
C GLY A 83 -6.41 17.74 -26.06
N TYR A 84 -5.75 17.57 -24.91
CA TYR A 84 -6.40 17.45 -23.61
C TYR A 84 -6.23 18.75 -22.81
N ARG A 85 -7.28 19.23 -22.13
CA ARG A 85 -7.10 20.28 -21.13
C ARG A 85 -6.14 19.70 -20.08
N ASP A 86 -5.09 20.42 -19.72
CA ASP A 86 -4.09 19.89 -18.79
C ASP A 86 -4.73 19.56 -17.43
N SER A 87 -4.77 18.27 -17.08
CA SER A 87 -5.33 17.77 -15.82
C SER A 87 -4.65 18.40 -14.60
N VAL A 88 -3.36 18.76 -14.69
CA VAL A 88 -2.65 19.49 -13.63
C VAL A 88 -3.26 20.87 -13.45
N THR A 89 -3.48 21.61 -14.54
CA THR A 89 -4.12 22.93 -14.50
C THR A 89 -5.55 22.85 -13.91
N VAL A 90 -6.35 21.85 -14.29
CA VAL A 90 -7.72 21.71 -13.76
C VAL A 90 -7.70 21.39 -12.27
N LEU A 91 -6.83 20.47 -11.83
CA LEU A 91 -6.69 20.10 -10.42
C LEU A 91 -6.17 21.28 -9.58
N LYS A 92 -5.22 22.08 -10.11
CA LYS A 92 -4.78 23.33 -9.47
C LYS A 92 -5.97 24.29 -9.26
N GLY A 93 -6.79 24.49 -10.29
CA GLY A 93 -7.99 25.34 -10.18
C GLY A 93 -9.01 24.82 -9.16
N SER A 94 -9.11 23.49 -9.00
CA SER A 94 -9.95 22.88 -7.95
C SER A 94 -9.39 23.17 -6.55
N LEU A 95 -8.07 23.07 -6.34
CA LEU A 95 -7.44 23.40 -5.04
C LEU A 95 -7.72 24.83 -4.55
N GLU A 96 -7.91 25.78 -5.45
CA GLU A 96 -8.15 27.19 -5.10
C GLU A 96 -9.56 27.43 -4.52
N LYS A 97 -10.52 26.58 -4.86
CA LYS A 97 -11.94 26.77 -4.56
C LYS A 97 -12.51 25.71 -3.63
N GLU A 98 -11.81 24.59 -3.48
CA GLU A 98 -12.32 23.45 -2.74
C GLU A 98 -12.30 23.67 -1.22
N GLU A 99 -13.47 23.51 -0.61
CA GLU A 99 -13.64 23.56 0.84
C GLU A 99 -13.72 22.15 1.45
N ASP A 100 -14.16 21.16 0.67
CA ASP A 100 -14.32 19.79 1.16
C ASP A 100 -12.96 19.09 1.34
N THR A 101 -12.77 18.57 2.55
CA THR A 101 -11.55 17.88 2.98
C THR A 101 -11.17 16.69 2.09
N VAL A 102 -12.14 15.88 1.67
CA VAL A 102 -11.91 14.64 0.92
C VAL A 102 -11.51 14.97 -0.51
N VAL A 103 -12.18 15.94 -1.14
CA VAL A 103 -11.85 16.39 -2.50
C VAL A 103 -10.49 17.07 -2.50
N LEU A 104 -10.21 17.94 -1.52
CA LEU A 104 -8.93 18.64 -1.41
C LEU A 104 -7.76 17.66 -1.23
N ALA A 105 -7.89 16.68 -0.34
CA ALA A 105 -6.90 15.61 -0.16
C ALA A 105 -6.72 14.77 -1.44
N SER A 106 -7.81 14.45 -2.13
CA SER A 106 -7.77 13.71 -3.39
C SER A 106 -7.02 14.49 -4.49
N ALA A 107 -7.28 15.79 -4.61
CA ALA A 107 -6.59 16.67 -5.55
C ALA A 107 -5.10 16.82 -5.24
N ILE A 108 -4.73 16.95 -3.95
CA ILE A 108 -3.33 17.01 -3.49
C ILE A 108 -2.57 15.73 -3.90
N ILE A 109 -3.11 14.54 -3.59
CA ILE A 109 -2.47 13.27 -3.95
C ILE A 109 -2.37 13.12 -5.47
N SER A 110 -3.44 13.46 -6.19
CA SER A 110 -3.47 13.38 -7.66
C SER A 110 -2.40 14.27 -8.29
N LEU A 111 -2.24 15.50 -7.82
CA LEU A 111 -1.17 16.40 -8.25
C LEU A 111 0.21 15.84 -7.90
N GLY A 112 0.39 15.24 -6.72
CA GLY A 112 1.64 14.58 -6.35
C GLY A 112 2.01 13.45 -7.31
N LEU A 113 1.05 12.61 -7.69
CA LEU A 113 1.26 11.48 -8.62
C LEU A 113 1.57 11.95 -10.04
N LEU A 114 0.85 12.95 -10.54
CA LEU A 114 1.07 13.52 -11.87
C LEU A 114 2.43 14.23 -11.99
N ASN A 115 2.92 14.81 -10.89
CA ASN A 115 4.20 15.52 -10.84
C ASN A 115 5.38 14.64 -10.35
N GLY A 116 5.16 13.36 -10.05
CA GLY A 116 6.21 12.47 -9.52
C GLY A 116 7.19 11.91 -10.55
N ARG A 117 6.94 12.12 -11.85
CA ARG A 117 7.75 11.57 -12.96
C ARG A 117 8.45 12.69 -13.73
N PHE A 118 9.65 13.05 -13.31
CA PHE A 118 10.52 13.95 -14.07
C PHE A 118 11.77 13.19 -14.52
N ASP A 119 11.59 12.26 -15.45
CA ASP A 119 12.75 11.58 -16.05
C ASP A 119 13.51 12.50 -17.03
N ASP A 120 12.87 13.54 -17.61
CA ASP A 120 13.53 14.33 -18.67
C ASP A 120 13.38 15.87 -18.61
N ALA A 121 12.45 16.45 -17.84
CA ALA A 121 12.40 17.90 -17.63
C ALA A 121 11.55 18.26 -16.40
N ARG A 122 12.03 19.24 -15.62
CA ARG A 122 11.29 19.83 -14.50
C ARG A 122 10.23 20.79 -15.07
N PRO A 123 8.92 20.58 -14.86
CA PRO A 123 7.89 21.44 -15.42
C PRO A 123 7.96 22.86 -14.87
N GLU A 124 7.60 23.82 -15.71
CA GLU A 124 7.42 25.21 -15.26
C GLU A 124 6.34 25.29 -14.17
N GLY A 125 6.61 26.09 -13.13
CA GLY A 125 5.70 26.26 -12.00
C GLY A 125 5.64 25.09 -11.01
N ILE A 126 6.51 24.07 -11.14
CA ILE A 126 6.57 22.98 -10.13
C ILE A 126 6.99 23.50 -8.75
N ASP A 127 7.87 24.50 -8.68
CA ASP A 127 8.32 25.07 -7.40
C ASP A 127 7.22 25.81 -6.66
N GLU A 128 6.39 26.53 -7.40
CA GLU A 128 5.20 27.17 -6.87
C GLU A 128 4.19 26.11 -6.41
N LEU A 129 3.95 25.08 -7.23
CA LEU A 129 3.07 23.97 -6.84
C LEU A 129 3.58 23.26 -5.59
N VAL A 130 4.86 22.90 -5.52
CA VAL A 130 5.48 22.28 -4.35
C VAL A 130 5.37 23.19 -3.13
N SER A 131 5.62 24.49 -3.28
CA SER A 131 5.46 25.47 -2.19
C SER A 131 4.00 25.58 -1.73
N ARG A 132 3.06 25.53 -2.66
CA ARG A 132 1.61 25.53 -2.38
C ARG A 132 1.20 24.25 -1.67
N LEU A 133 1.62 23.09 -2.16
CA LEU A 133 1.37 21.80 -1.51
C LEU A 133 1.95 21.77 -0.09
N ARG A 134 3.16 22.33 0.10
CA ARG A 134 3.76 22.50 1.44
C ARG A 134 2.93 23.40 2.36
N SER A 135 2.20 24.38 1.85
CA SER A 135 1.34 25.22 2.71
C SER A 135 0.23 24.43 3.41
N TYR A 136 -0.18 23.28 2.85
CA TYR A 136 -1.14 22.38 3.50
C TYR A 136 -0.53 21.56 4.66
N SER A 137 0.80 21.59 4.87
CA SER A 137 1.45 20.88 5.99
C SER A 137 1.07 21.41 7.37
N THR A 138 0.44 22.58 7.43
CA THR A 138 -0.09 23.18 8.67
C THR A 138 -1.62 23.25 8.68
N ASP A 139 -2.30 22.59 7.72
CA ASP A 139 -3.76 22.60 7.65
C ASP A 139 -4.37 21.95 8.91
N ALA A 140 -5.43 22.53 9.45
CA ALA A 140 -6.10 21.99 10.64
C ALA A 140 -6.74 20.61 10.38
N ARG A 141 -7.07 20.30 9.12
CA ARG A 141 -7.73 19.06 8.69
C ARG A 141 -6.72 17.92 8.55
N PRO A 142 -6.88 16.82 9.31
CA PRO A 142 -5.93 15.70 9.31
C PRO A 142 -5.64 15.08 7.93
N LEU A 143 -6.65 14.91 7.07
CA LEU A 143 -6.50 14.30 5.74
C LEU A 143 -5.79 15.21 4.71
N VAL A 144 -5.78 16.52 4.94
CA VAL A 144 -5.17 17.52 4.04
C VAL A 144 -3.73 17.82 4.45
N ARG A 145 -3.41 17.53 5.72
CA ARG A 145 -2.10 17.78 6.28
C ARG A 145 -1.07 16.83 5.68
N TYR A 146 -0.35 17.30 4.67
CA TYR A 146 0.80 16.59 4.11
C TYR A 146 2.04 16.90 4.97
N GLU A 147 2.53 15.92 5.71
CA GLU A 147 3.64 16.11 6.65
C GLU A 147 5.00 16.01 5.97
N LYS A 148 5.97 16.76 6.49
CA LYS A 148 7.37 16.51 6.17
C LYS A 148 7.78 15.15 6.76
N PRO A 149 8.71 14.41 6.13
CA PRO A 149 9.29 13.18 6.70
C PRO A 149 9.81 13.35 8.14
N GLU A 150 10.13 14.58 8.53
CA GLU A 150 10.60 15.02 9.85
C GLU A 150 9.53 14.93 10.97
N ARG A 151 8.26 14.60 10.69
CA ARG A 151 7.18 14.47 11.69
C ARG A 151 6.65 13.04 11.85
N VAL A 152 7.57 12.09 12.05
CA VAL A 152 7.28 10.67 12.31
C VAL A 152 6.21 10.49 13.42
N ASP A 153 6.23 11.32 14.46
CA ASP A 153 5.24 11.27 15.55
C ASP A 153 3.79 11.44 15.09
N THR A 154 3.56 12.17 14.00
CA THR A 154 2.20 12.36 13.45
C THR A 154 1.74 11.11 12.71
N LEU A 155 2.64 10.42 12.01
CA LEU A 155 2.34 9.12 11.40
C LEU A 155 2.05 8.06 12.47
N ILE A 156 2.85 8.03 13.54
CA ILE A 156 2.60 7.17 14.71
C ILE A 156 1.22 7.50 15.31
N SER A 157 0.91 8.78 15.49
CA SER A 157 -0.40 9.22 16.02
C SER A 157 -1.55 8.82 15.10
N SER A 158 -1.38 8.85 13.77
CA SER A 158 -2.42 8.44 12.82
C SER A 158 -2.80 6.96 12.92
N LEU A 159 -1.90 6.10 13.42
CA LEU A 159 -2.18 4.68 13.65
C LEU A 159 -3.06 4.46 14.89
N ALA A 160 -2.89 5.31 15.90
CA ALA A 160 -3.63 5.25 17.16
C ALA A 160 -4.95 6.02 17.11
N ASP A 161 -4.99 7.15 16.41
CA ASP A 161 -6.12 8.05 16.38
C ASP A 161 -7.17 7.59 15.36
N ARG A 162 -8.34 7.20 15.88
CA ARG A 162 -9.49 6.77 15.08
C ARG A 162 -10.05 7.89 14.20
N SER A 163 -9.74 9.15 14.48
CA SER A 163 -10.14 10.28 13.63
C SER A 163 -9.47 10.25 12.24
N PHE A 164 -8.34 9.54 12.10
CA PHE A 164 -7.66 9.31 10.83
C PHE A 164 -8.16 8.06 10.09
N LYS A 165 -8.89 7.16 10.75
CA LYS A 165 -9.44 5.99 10.08
C LYS A 165 -10.47 6.47 9.07
N GLY A 166 -10.23 6.18 7.79
CA GLY A 166 -11.26 6.30 6.77
C GLY A 166 -12.52 5.60 7.26
N LEU A 167 -13.67 6.25 7.09
CA LEU A 167 -14.99 5.75 7.46
C LEU A 167 -15.08 4.26 7.13
N ASP A 168 -15.41 3.44 8.12
CA ASP A 168 -15.43 1.99 8.03
C ASP A 168 -16.18 1.55 6.76
N SER A 169 -15.60 0.64 5.99
CA SER A 169 -16.17 0.15 4.72
C SER A 169 -17.60 -0.39 4.88
N ARG A 170 -17.96 -0.83 6.10
CA ARG A 170 -19.32 -1.27 6.46
C ARG A 170 -20.32 -0.14 6.72
N GLU A 171 -19.86 1.07 7.06
CA GLU A 171 -20.70 2.26 7.18
C GLU A 171 -20.83 3.03 5.85
N CYS A 172 -20.13 2.60 4.80
CA CYS A 172 -20.14 3.18 3.45
C CYS A 172 -21.41 2.89 2.63
N SER A 173 -22.58 2.91 3.26
CA SER A 173 -23.87 2.87 2.55
C SER A 173 -24.37 4.24 2.07
N GLY A 174 -23.56 5.31 2.22
CA GLY A 174 -23.96 6.62 1.68
C GLY A 174 -23.07 7.83 1.99
N ARG A 175 -21.90 7.68 2.62
CA ARG A 175 -20.94 8.77 2.85
C ARG A 175 -19.64 8.53 2.10
N THR A 176 -19.06 9.63 1.61
CA THR A 176 -17.90 9.74 0.72
C THR A 176 -16.67 8.99 1.27
N SER A 177 -16.47 7.76 0.82
CA SER A 177 -15.20 7.03 1.01
C SER A 177 -14.07 7.78 0.29
N PHE A 178 -12.93 7.90 0.96
CA PHE A 178 -11.73 8.50 0.38
C PHE A 178 -11.18 7.55 -0.71
N PRO A 179 -11.03 8.01 -1.97
CA PRO A 179 -10.82 7.11 -3.11
C PRO A 179 -9.42 6.49 -3.19
N PHE A 180 -8.43 7.01 -2.46
CA PHE A 180 -7.08 6.43 -2.43
C PHE A 180 -6.94 5.35 -1.35
N GLN A 181 -6.44 4.17 -1.74
CA GLN A 181 -6.28 2.97 -0.89
C GLN A 181 -7.53 2.62 -0.07
N GLU A 182 -8.73 2.81 -0.65
CA GLU A 182 -10.00 2.52 0.04
C GLU A 182 -10.18 3.31 1.36
N GLY A 183 -9.46 4.41 1.56
CA GLY A 183 -9.45 5.17 2.81
C GLY A 183 -8.49 4.63 3.88
N ASP A 184 -7.62 3.68 3.54
CA ASP A 184 -6.63 3.10 4.46
C ASP A 184 -5.43 4.03 4.67
N VAL A 185 -5.65 5.06 5.49
CA VAL A 185 -4.60 5.97 5.94
C VAL A 185 -3.51 5.22 6.74
N ALA A 186 -3.90 4.19 7.50
CA ALA A 186 -2.96 3.41 8.30
C ALA A 186 -1.96 2.66 7.40
N GLY A 187 -2.42 2.05 6.32
CA GLY A 187 -1.58 1.41 5.32
C GLY A 187 -0.56 2.38 4.68
N TYR A 188 -0.95 3.63 4.39
CA TYR A 188 -0.01 4.66 3.90
C TYR A 188 1.01 5.07 4.95
N SER A 189 0.57 5.33 6.19
CA SER A 189 1.46 5.70 7.29
C SER A 189 2.51 4.62 7.53
N VAL A 190 2.10 3.35 7.52
CA VAL A 190 3.04 2.23 7.73
C VAL A 190 4.01 2.01 6.58
N LYS A 191 3.63 2.30 5.32
CA LYS A 191 4.61 2.31 4.21
C LYS A 191 5.72 3.35 4.41
N VAL A 192 5.38 4.53 4.91
CA VAL A 192 6.40 5.57 5.19
C VAL A 192 7.23 5.19 6.42
N LEU A 193 6.58 4.73 7.50
CA LEU A 193 7.27 4.25 8.69
C LEU A 193 8.20 3.07 8.37
N GLY A 194 7.84 2.18 7.44
CA GLY A 194 8.71 1.08 6.99
C GLY A 194 10.03 1.52 6.34
N THR A 195 10.23 2.82 6.09
CA THR A 195 11.47 3.38 5.51
C THR A 195 12.37 4.09 6.53
N ILE A 196 11.93 4.23 7.78
CA ILE A 196 12.71 4.91 8.83
C ILE A 196 13.53 3.90 9.64
N ASN A 197 14.46 4.42 10.44
CA ASN A 197 15.19 3.62 11.41
C ASN A 197 14.37 3.44 12.69
N ALA A 198 14.06 2.19 13.05
CA ALA A 198 13.26 1.85 14.23
C ALA A 198 13.89 2.32 15.55
N ASP A 199 15.22 2.35 15.64
CA ASP A 199 15.94 2.74 16.85
C ASP A 199 15.72 4.21 17.21
N ASP A 200 15.51 5.06 16.20
CA ASP A 200 15.26 6.50 16.39
C ASP A 200 13.82 6.77 16.84
N TYR A 201 12.89 5.83 16.61
CA TYR A 201 11.45 5.99 16.85
C TYR A 201 10.79 4.72 17.42
N PRO A 202 11.12 4.33 18.67
CA PRO A 202 10.62 3.08 19.27
C PRO A 202 9.08 3.04 19.42
N GLY A 203 8.42 4.20 19.45
CA GLY A 203 6.96 4.30 19.47
C GLY A 203 6.28 3.79 18.20
N ALA A 204 6.99 3.76 17.06
CA ALA A 204 6.42 3.32 15.78
C ALA A 204 6.06 1.83 15.80
N VAL A 205 6.94 0.98 16.33
CA VAL A 205 6.73 -0.47 16.41
C VAL A 205 5.48 -0.80 17.23
N THR A 206 5.35 -0.16 18.39
CA THR A 206 4.20 -0.37 19.29
C THR A 206 2.91 0.09 18.62
N ALA A 207 2.89 1.28 18.02
CA ALA A 207 1.71 1.81 17.35
C ALA A 207 1.24 0.93 16.17
N ILE A 208 2.18 0.33 15.41
CA ILE A 208 1.83 -0.59 14.32
C ILE A 208 1.24 -1.90 14.86
N ILE A 209 1.82 -2.48 15.92
CA ILE A 209 1.29 -3.70 16.57
C ILE A 209 -0.12 -3.46 17.14
N ASP A 210 -0.34 -2.30 17.76
CA ASP A 210 -1.66 -1.91 18.26
C ASP A 210 -2.67 -1.73 17.11
N ALA A 211 -2.26 -1.11 16.01
CA ALA A 211 -3.09 -0.96 14.82
C ALA A 211 -3.43 -2.30 14.16
N LEU A 212 -2.49 -3.25 14.14
CA LEU A 212 -2.67 -4.62 13.61
C LEU A 212 -3.82 -5.34 14.31
N SER A 213 -3.88 -5.25 15.65
CA SER A 213 -4.89 -5.91 16.48
C SER A 213 -6.32 -5.47 16.15
N GLY A 214 -6.48 -4.23 15.66
CA GLY A 214 -7.78 -3.66 15.25
C GLY A 214 -8.05 -3.67 13.75
N SER A 215 -7.16 -4.26 12.94
CA SER A 215 -7.25 -4.25 11.48
C SER A 215 -7.92 -5.51 10.91
N SER A 216 -8.39 -5.43 9.66
CA SER A 216 -8.92 -6.58 8.92
C SER A 216 -8.67 -6.44 7.42
N GLY A 217 -8.54 -7.57 6.71
CA GLY A 217 -8.38 -7.61 5.26
C GLY A 217 -7.04 -7.04 4.79
N LEU A 218 -7.05 -6.33 3.66
CA LEU A 218 -5.84 -5.78 3.04
C LEU A 218 -5.03 -4.84 3.96
N GLY A 219 -5.70 -4.11 4.86
CA GLY A 219 -5.00 -3.27 5.83
C GLY A 219 -4.09 -4.07 6.78
N THR A 220 -4.44 -5.31 7.11
CA THR A 220 -3.58 -6.19 7.92
C THR A 220 -2.29 -6.53 7.18
N ILE A 221 -2.36 -6.80 5.88
CA ILE A 221 -1.18 -7.09 5.03
C ILE A 221 -0.25 -5.88 5.03
N MET A 222 -0.78 -4.68 4.77
CA MET A 222 0.02 -3.45 4.67
C MET A 222 0.70 -3.08 5.99
N LEU A 223 -0.03 -3.20 7.11
CA LEU A 223 0.51 -2.96 8.44
C LEU A 223 1.63 -3.96 8.77
N LEU A 224 1.47 -5.23 8.39
CA LEU A 224 2.46 -6.26 8.66
C LEU A 224 3.70 -6.10 7.77
N GLU A 225 3.53 -5.84 6.48
CA GLU A 225 4.65 -5.58 5.56
C GLU A 225 5.49 -4.39 6.02
N GLY A 226 4.87 -3.28 6.45
CA GLY A 226 5.66 -2.13 6.92
C GLY A 226 6.24 -2.32 8.33
N LEU A 227 5.61 -3.09 9.22
CA LEU A 227 6.24 -3.53 10.47
C LEU A 227 7.51 -4.34 10.19
N LEU A 228 7.41 -5.31 9.29
CA LEU A 228 8.54 -6.16 8.91
C LEU A 228 9.62 -5.35 8.20
N ALA A 229 9.24 -4.41 7.33
CA ALA A 229 10.18 -3.50 6.69
C ALA A 229 10.92 -2.60 7.70
N LEU A 230 10.21 -2.08 8.70
CA LEU A 230 10.78 -1.25 9.76
C LEU A 230 11.80 -2.03 10.63
N ILE A 231 11.53 -3.30 10.91
CA ILE A 231 12.30 -4.10 11.88
C ILE A 231 13.40 -4.96 11.23
N PHE A 232 13.15 -5.48 10.03
CA PHE A 232 14.05 -6.38 9.31
C PHE A 232 14.68 -5.72 8.08
N GLY A 233 14.24 -4.52 7.72
CA GLY A 233 14.61 -3.86 6.47
C GLY A 233 13.76 -4.32 5.29
N PRO A 234 14.05 -3.81 4.08
CA PRO A 234 13.28 -4.09 2.88
C PRO A 234 13.22 -5.60 2.58
N GLU A 235 12.22 -6.00 1.78
CA GLU A 235 11.98 -7.39 1.39
C GLU A 235 13.29 -8.12 1.04
N PRO A 236 13.60 -9.25 1.71
CA PRO A 236 14.86 -9.95 1.52
C PRO A 236 14.91 -10.59 0.12
N LYS A 237 16.02 -10.39 -0.58
CA LYS A 237 16.24 -10.99 -1.92
C LYS A 237 16.34 -12.51 -1.91
N HIS A 238 16.61 -13.09 -0.74
CA HIS A 238 16.77 -14.53 -0.55
C HIS A 238 15.99 -14.98 0.68
N MET A 239 15.12 -15.99 0.48
CA MET A 239 14.39 -16.62 1.56
C MET A 239 15.33 -17.55 2.32
N LYS A 240 15.79 -17.11 3.48
CA LYS A 240 16.52 -17.95 4.43
C LYS A 240 16.00 -17.63 5.82
N VAL A 241 15.48 -18.65 6.50
CA VAL A 241 15.09 -18.54 7.90
C VAL A 241 16.33 -18.24 8.73
N THR A 242 16.35 -17.07 9.36
CA THR A 242 17.37 -16.70 10.34
C THR A 242 17.00 -17.34 11.68
N PRO A 243 17.90 -18.05 12.39
CA PRO A 243 17.61 -18.55 13.73
C PRO A 243 17.22 -17.41 14.69
N PHE A 244 16.29 -17.66 15.61
CA PHE A 244 15.76 -16.63 16.50
C PHE A 244 16.84 -15.97 17.38
N GLU A 245 17.85 -16.75 17.79
CA GLU A 245 18.96 -16.28 18.62
C GLU A 245 19.90 -15.34 17.87
N GLN A 246 19.85 -15.34 16.53
CA GLN A 246 20.64 -14.45 15.68
C GLN A 246 19.90 -13.14 15.36
N LEU A 247 18.62 -13.03 15.72
CA LEU A 247 17.86 -11.81 15.63
C LEU A 247 18.31 -10.81 16.72
N ASN A 248 18.26 -9.52 16.42
CA ASN A 248 18.47 -8.50 17.44
C ASN A 248 17.27 -8.45 18.42
N LEU A 249 17.42 -7.75 19.54
CA LEU A 249 16.40 -7.72 20.60
C LEU A 249 15.04 -7.17 20.13
N VAL A 250 15.03 -6.20 19.22
CA VAL A 250 13.79 -5.60 18.69
C VAL A 250 13.09 -6.58 17.75
N GLN A 251 13.85 -7.25 16.88
CA GLN A 251 13.37 -8.33 16.02
C GLN A 251 12.78 -9.47 16.85
N GLN A 252 13.50 -9.94 17.87
CA GLN A 252 13.02 -11.00 18.77
C GLN A 252 11.69 -10.61 19.42
N ARG A 253 11.62 -9.42 20.03
CA ARG A 253 10.38 -8.92 20.66
C ARG A 253 9.21 -8.84 19.68
N THR A 254 9.47 -8.39 18.46
CA THR A 254 8.44 -8.26 17.42
C THR A 254 7.89 -9.63 17.03
N VAL A 255 8.76 -10.63 16.77
CA VAL A 255 8.30 -11.98 16.43
C VAL A 255 7.60 -12.65 17.61
N THR A 256 8.08 -12.43 18.84
CA THR A 256 7.39 -12.90 20.05
C THR A 256 5.98 -12.32 20.14
N ALA A 257 5.82 -11.01 19.94
CA ALA A 257 4.50 -10.36 19.96
C ALA A 257 3.56 -10.93 18.88
N LEU A 258 4.07 -11.19 17.67
CA LEU A 258 3.31 -11.84 16.59
C LEU A 258 2.91 -13.29 16.96
N ALA A 259 3.82 -14.06 17.56
CA ALA A 259 3.56 -15.43 18.02
C ALA A 259 2.52 -15.50 19.18
N GLU A 260 2.40 -14.43 19.94
CA GLU A 260 1.44 -14.31 21.05
C GLU A 260 0.05 -13.81 20.62
N MET A 261 -0.09 -13.24 19.41
CA MET A 261 -1.39 -12.85 18.85
C MET A 261 -2.41 -14.00 18.88
N ASP A 262 -3.69 -13.67 18.97
CA ASP A 262 -4.76 -14.66 19.11
C ASP A 262 -4.94 -15.56 17.88
N ASP A 263 -5.63 -16.70 18.07
CA ASP A 263 -5.85 -17.67 17.01
C ASP A 263 -6.69 -17.09 15.85
N LYS A 264 -7.60 -16.16 16.15
CA LYS A 264 -8.44 -15.51 15.12
C LYS A 264 -7.61 -14.66 14.16
N MET A 265 -6.49 -14.12 14.61
CA MET A 265 -5.54 -13.41 13.75
C MET A 265 -4.73 -14.39 12.90
N TRP A 266 -4.29 -15.51 13.48
CA TRP A 266 -3.49 -16.55 12.81
C TRP A 266 -4.26 -17.42 11.81
N GLU A 267 -5.58 -17.52 11.95
CA GLU A 267 -6.47 -18.14 10.97
C GLU A 267 -6.59 -17.33 9.67
N ARG A 268 -6.18 -16.05 9.67
CA ARG A 268 -6.26 -15.18 8.49
C ARG A 268 -5.10 -15.46 7.55
N ALA A 269 -5.41 -15.73 6.27
CA ALA A 269 -4.41 -15.89 5.22
C ALA A 269 -3.52 -14.64 5.06
N ASP A 270 -4.09 -13.46 5.31
CA ASP A 270 -3.45 -12.14 5.21
C ASP A 270 -2.25 -11.97 6.15
N LEU A 271 -2.20 -12.72 7.27
CA LEU A 271 -1.07 -12.69 8.20
C LEU A 271 0.12 -13.52 7.70
N LYS A 272 -0.15 -14.67 7.09
CA LYS A 272 0.90 -15.66 6.76
C LYS A 272 1.77 -15.21 5.60
N TYR A 273 1.15 -14.56 4.60
CA TYR A 273 1.83 -14.17 3.37
C TYR A 273 3.03 -13.22 3.62
N PRO A 274 2.91 -12.12 4.39
CA PRO A 274 4.07 -11.28 4.67
C PRO A 274 5.14 -11.98 5.52
N LEU A 275 4.76 -12.81 6.49
CA LEU A 275 5.75 -13.52 7.32
C LEU A 275 6.61 -14.48 6.49
N ASP A 276 6.01 -15.19 5.53
CA ASP A 276 6.73 -16.07 4.62
C ASP A 276 7.75 -15.31 3.76
N ILE A 277 7.41 -14.09 3.30
CA ILE A 277 8.32 -13.22 2.54
C ILE A 277 9.58 -12.91 3.37
N TRP A 278 9.41 -12.56 4.65
CA TRP A 278 10.53 -12.29 5.56
C TRP A 278 11.14 -13.55 6.19
N SER A 279 10.76 -14.75 5.72
CA SER A 279 11.27 -16.03 6.21
C SER A 279 11.04 -16.26 7.71
N ILE A 280 9.97 -15.70 8.25
CA ILE A 280 9.48 -15.99 9.61
C ILE A 280 8.51 -17.18 9.51
N PRO A 281 8.71 -18.28 10.26
CA PRO A 281 7.85 -19.46 10.16
C PRO A 281 6.37 -19.14 10.41
N ALA A 282 5.52 -19.33 9.39
CA ALA A 282 4.11 -18.94 9.44
C ALA A 282 3.12 -20.03 8.98
N GLY A 283 3.54 -21.29 8.90
CA GLY A 283 2.66 -22.43 8.58
C GLY A 283 1.45 -22.50 9.52
N SER A 284 1.72 -22.31 10.81
CA SER A 284 0.75 -22.20 11.89
C SER A 284 1.26 -21.26 12.99
N ARG A 285 0.36 -20.86 13.90
CA ARG A 285 0.72 -20.13 15.11
C ARG A 285 1.75 -20.90 15.93
N ASP A 286 1.58 -22.22 16.05
CA ASP A 286 2.47 -23.07 16.81
C ASP A 286 3.88 -23.15 16.19
N ASP A 287 4.00 -23.11 14.87
CA ASP A 287 5.31 -23.03 14.21
C ASP A 287 6.04 -21.74 14.58
N CYS A 288 5.33 -20.60 14.60
CA CYS A 288 5.90 -19.32 15.00
C CYS A 288 6.23 -19.29 16.50
N ARG A 289 5.39 -19.89 17.35
CA ARG A 289 5.64 -20.03 18.80
C ARG A 289 6.86 -20.90 19.07
N ALA A 290 6.98 -22.04 18.39
CA ALA A 290 8.13 -22.92 18.48
C ALA A 290 9.42 -22.20 18.03
N TYR A 291 9.34 -21.42 16.95
CA TYR A 291 10.47 -20.62 16.47
C TYR A 291 10.99 -19.61 17.50
N VAL A 292 10.11 -19.00 18.31
CA VAL A 292 10.51 -18.06 19.38
C VAL A 292 10.73 -18.74 20.76
N GLY A 293 10.64 -20.07 20.83
CA GLY A 293 10.80 -20.83 22.08
C GLY A 293 9.61 -20.75 23.05
N LEU A 294 8.42 -20.35 22.59
CA LEU A 294 7.19 -20.37 23.38
C LEU A 294 6.52 -21.76 23.33
N PRO A 295 5.79 -22.15 24.39
CA PRO A 295 5.09 -23.44 24.42
C PRO A 295 3.98 -23.49 23.37
N VAL A 296 3.93 -24.60 22.64
CA VAL A 296 2.89 -24.96 21.66
C VAL A 296 1.56 -25.21 22.41
N ILE A 297 0.50 -24.49 22.03
CA ILE A 297 -0.78 -24.56 22.75
C ILE A 297 -1.54 -25.78 22.23
N GLY A 298 -1.23 -26.93 22.82
CA GLY A 298 -1.76 -28.25 22.42
C GLY A 298 -0.98 -29.40 23.02
N SER A 299 0.25 -29.16 23.51
CA SER A 299 1.02 -30.14 24.30
C SER A 299 0.72 -29.99 25.79
N SER A 300 -0.53 -30.24 26.19
CA SER A 300 -0.80 -30.64 27.57
C SER A 300 -0.49 -32.14 27.65
N TYR A 301 0.53 -32.47 28.44
CA TYR A 301 0.91 -33.81 28.91
C TYR A 301 -0.06 -34.96 28.58
N ILE A 302 0.44 -35.94 27.83
CA ILE A 302 0.24 -37.37 28.15
C ILE A 302 1.62 -37.93 28.49
#